data_AF-A0A382AMP1-F1
#
_entry.id   AF-A0A382AMP1-F1
#
_cell.length_a   1.000
_cell.length_b   1.000
_cell.length_c   1.000
_cell.angle_alpha   90.00
_cell.angle_beta   90.00
_cell.angle_gamma   90.00
#
_symmetry.space_group_name_H-M   'P 1'
#
loop_
_entity.id
_entity.type
_entity.pdbx_description
1 polymer ?
#
loop_
_entity_poly.entity_id
_entity_poly.type
_entity_poly.pdbx_seq_one_letter_code
_entity_poly.pdbx_strand_id
1 'polypeptide(L)'
;VVTVAGRRGLPKAILILVGILVVAVAVWWFLVRSDAPPAPDLATATETAAAAQASTTSAASATTMQATTTAAPATTASPATTVAPTADPSGTWTVDPDIGSFHDFTSSWVGYRIDEELGKGIGATTAVGRTPLVTGTVEVSNGVAASAEVTADLRGLASDRIYRDGKVFEVLHVDRHPEAVFVMADPVPLTAGATEMSATVPGTLTVNGVSVAVE
;
A
#
# COMPACT_ATOMS: atom_id res chain seq x y z
N VAL A 1 59.13 10.57 -34.07
CA VAL A 1 58.79 9.14 -33.94
C VAL A 1 57.50 9.07 -33.14
N VAL A 2 56.37 8.78 -33.78
CA VAL A 2 55.06 8.65 -33.11
C VAL A 2 54.90 7.18 -32.71
N THR A 3 55.10 6.87 -31.44
CA THR A 3 54.82 5.56 -30.88
C THR A 3 53.32 5.44 -30.62
N VAL A 4 52.64 4.71 -31.51
CA VAL A 4 51.28 4.21 -31.29
C VAL A 4 51.31 3.27 -30.09
N ALA A 5 50.70 3.68 -28.97
CA ALA A 5 50.49 2.81 -27.83
C ALA A 5 49.51 1.69 -28.23
N GLY A 6 50.05 0.49 -28.45
CA GLY A 6 49.26 -0.70 -28.77
C GLY A 6 48.23 -0.97 -27.66
N ARG A 7 46.97 -1.14 -28.06
CA ARG A 7 45.90 -1.67 -27.20
C ARG A 7 46.33 -3.06 -26.73
N ARG A 8 46.94 -3.14 -25.54
CA ARG A 8 47.24 -4.41 -24.88
C ARG A 8 45.89 -5.04 -24.55
N GLY A 9 45.50 -6.06 -25.31
CA GLY A 9 44.30 -6.83 -25.06
C GLY A 9 44.30 -7.35 -23.62
N LEU A 10 43.14 -7.29 -22.97
CA LEU A 10 42.97 -7.72 -21.59
C LEU A 10 43.48 -9.18 -21.46
N PRO A 11 44.37 -9.49 -20.50
CA PRO A 11 44.87 -10.85 -20.34
C PRO A 11 43.71 -11.80 -20.06
N LYS A 12 43.72 -12.98 -20.70
CA LYS A 12 42.63 -13.98 -20.63
C LYS A 12 42.21 -14.32 -19.18
N ALA A 13 43.16 -14.26 -18.24
CA ALA A 13 42.88 -14.45 -16.81
C ALA A 13 41.93 -13.39 -16.21
N ILE A 14 42.04 -12.12 -16.64
CA ILE A 14 41.13 -11.06 -16.20
C ILE A 14 39.72 -11.27 -16.79
N LEU A 15 39.61 -11.70 -18.05
CA LEU A 15 38.31 -12.02 -18.65
C LEU A 15 37.61 -13.20 -17.96
N ILE A 16 38.36 -14.22 -17.56
CA ILE A 16 37.82 -15.36 -16.79
C ILE A 16 37.34 -14.91 -15.41
N LEU A 17 38.11 -14.08 -14.70
CA LEU A 17 37.71 -13.53 -13.40
C LEU A 17 36.47 -12.65 -13.48
N VAL A 18 36.37 -11.79 -14.50
CA VAL A 18 35.17 -10.98 -14.74
C VAL A 18 33.96 -11.88 -15.04
N GLY A 19 34.13 -12.93 -15.85
CA GLY A 19 33.06 -13.90 -16.12
C GLY A 19 32.56 -14.60 -14.85
N ILE A 20 33.47 -15.05 -13.97
CA ILE A 20 33.10 -15.67 -12.68
C ILE A 20 32.36 -14.68 -11.79
N LEU A 21 32.80 -13.42 -11.73
CA LEU A 21 32.15 -12.38 -10.94
C LEU A 21 30.73 -12.08 -11.45
N VAL A 22 30.53 -11.99 -12.76
CA VAL A 22 29.20 -11.77 -13.36
C VAL A 22 28.26 -12.93 -13.05
N VAL A 23 28.73 -14.18 -13.14
CA VAL A 23 27.93 -15.35 -12.79
C VAL A 23 27.61 -15.35 -11.29
N ALA A 24 28.57 -15.03 -10.42
CA ALA A 24 28.34 -14.94 -8.98
C ALA A 24 27.33 -13.84 -8.61
N VAL A 25 27.39 -12.67 -9.25
CA VAL A 25 26.42 -11.58 -9.07
C VAL A 25 25.05 -11.97 -9.60
N ALA A 26 24.97 -12.64 -10.75
CA ALA A 26 23.70 -13.15 -11.27
C ALA A 26 23.10 -14.21 -10.33
N VAL A 27 23.91 -15.15 -9.84
CA VAL A 27 23.48 -16.16 -8.86
C VAL A 27 23.00 -15.50 -7.56
N TRP A 28 23.74 -14.51 -7.03
CA TRP A 28 23.33 -13.77 -5.85
C TRP A 28 22.05 -12.96 -6.08
N TRP A 29 21.93 -12.27 -7.22
CA TRP A 29 20.75 -11.50 -7.58
C TRP A 29 19.51 -12.40 -7.75
N PHE A 30 19.65 -13.57 -8.38
CA PHE A 30 18.52 -14.47 -8.63
C PHE A 30 18.17 -15.37 -7.43
N LEU A 31 19.14 -15.72 -6.57
CA LEU A 31 18.93 -16.70 -5.49
C LEU A 31 18.95 -16.10 -4.07
N VAL A 32 19.61 -14.95 -3.85
CA VAL A 32 19.86 -14.41 -2.50
C VAL A 32 19.20 -13.05 -2.27
N ARG A 33 18.99 -12.25 -3.32
CA ARG A 33 18.32 -10.94 -3.21
C ARG A 33 16.82 -11.12 -2.92
N SER A 34 16.35 -10.49 -1.85
CA SER A 34 14.92 -10.36 -1.56
C SER A 34 14.36 -9.10 -2.24
N ASP A 35 13.60 -9.28 -3.32
CA ASP A 35 12.85 -8.20 -4.02
C ASP A 35 11.40 -8.09 -3.52
N ALA A 36 11.11 -8.60 -2.32
CA ALA A 36 9.80 -8.44 -1.70
C ALA A 36 9.48 -6.94 -1.57
N PRO A 37 8.33 -6.46 -2.05
CA PRO A 37 7.94 -5.06 -1.91
C PRO A 37 8.01 -4.61 -0.45
N PRO A 38 8.18 -3.30 -0.15
CA PRO A 38 8.18 -2.82 1.23
C PRO A 38 6.85 -3.11 1.95
N ALA A 39 6.89 -3.07 3.28
CA ALA A 39 5.69 -3.13 4.13
C ALA A 39 4.80 -1.89 3.90
N PRO A 40 3.48 -1.99 4.15
CA PRO A 40 2.59 -0.82 4.07
C PRO A 40 3.03 0.27 5.06
N ASP A 41 2.85 1.52 4.65
CA ASP A 41 3.19 2.71 5.43
C ASP A 41 2.01 3.69 5.46
N LEU A 42 1.76 4.28 6.63
CA LEU A 42 0.63 5.17 6.86
C LEU A 42 0.82 6.52 6.15
N ALA A 43 2.05 7.07 6.14
CA ALA A 43 2.30 8.38 5.55
C ALA A 43 1.99 8.39 4.03
N THR A 44 2.42 7.34 3.34
CA THR A 44 2.15 7.16 1.90
C THR A 44 0.64 7.09 1.61
N ALA A 45 -0.12 6.39 2.46
CA ALA A 45 -1.57 6.31 2.34
C ALA A 45 -2.26 7.66 2.59
N THR A 46 -1.84 8.39 3.64
CA THR A 46 -2.37 9.73 3.95
C THR A 46 -2.10 10.71 2.81
N GLU A 47 -0.89 10.71 2.24
CA GLU A 47 -0.52 11.58 1.12
C GLU A 47 -1.39 11.30 -0.12
N THR A 48 -1.63 10.02 -0.43
CA THR A 48 -2.47 9.61 -1.58
C THR A 48 -3.92 10.03 -1.37
N ALA A 49 -4.48 9.84 -0.17
CA ALA A 49 -5.83 10.25 0.17
C ALA A 49 -6.00 11.79 0.12
N ALA A 50 -5.03 12.54 0.65
CA ALA A 50 -5.04 14.00 0.60
C ALA A 50 -5.00 14.54 -0.83
N ALA A 51 -4.20 13.91 -1.71
CA ALA A 51 -4.14 14.27 -3.14
C ALA A 51 -5.49 14.03 -3.87
N ALA A 52 -6.20 12.95 -3.53
CA ALA A 52 -7.54 12.69 -4.07
C ALA A 52 -8.56 13.76 -3.65
N GLN A 53 -8.55 14.17 -2.38
CA GLN A 53 -9.45 15.21 -1.85
C GLN A 53 -9.18 16.60 -2.43
N ALA A 54 -7.91 16.92 -2.70
CA ALA A 54 -7.53 18.17 -3.37
C ALA A 54 -8.07 18.24 -4.81
N SER A 55 -8.12 17.10 -5.49
CA SER A 55 -8.60 16.99 -6.88
C SER A 55 -10.12 17.23 -6.98
N THR A 56 -10.91 16.79 -5.99
CA THR A 56 -12.36 17.05 -5.94
C THR A 56 -12.71 18.52 -5.67
N THR A 57 -11.86 19.25 -4.92
CA THR A 57 -12.11 20.66 -4.57
C THR A 57 -11.83 21.61 -5.74
N SER A 58 -10.89 21.26 -6.63
CA SER A 58 -10.58 22.05 -7.83
C SER A 58 -11.76 22.07 -8.82
N ALA A 59 -12.49 20.96 -8.95
CA ALA A 59 -13.66 20.86 -9.83
C ALA A 59 -14.88 21.64 -9.31
N ALA A 60 -15.07 21.77 -7.99
CA ALA A 60 -16.18 22.52 -7.40
C ALA A 60 -16.02 24.05 -7.52
N SER A 61 -14.80 24.55 -7.78
CA SER A 61 -14.51 25.99 -7.86
C SER A 61 -14.80 26.63 -9.23
N ALA A 62 -15.23 25.86 -10.23
CA ALA A 62 -15.41 26.34 -11.61
C ALA A 62 -16.82 26.86 -11.96
N THR A 63 -17.73 27.04 -10.99
CA THR A 63 -19.02 27.72 -11.22
C THR A 63 -19.09 28.99 -10.39
N THR A 64 -18.40 30.04 -10.83
CA THR A 64 -18.71 31.41 -10.41
C THR A 64 -19.35 32.15 -11.58
N MET A 65 -20.67 32.34 -11.46
CA MET A 65 -21.41 33.28 -12.29
C MET A 65 -20.79 34.67 -12.12
N GLN A 66 -20.46 35.31 -13.25
CA GLN A 66 -20.05 36.71 -13.31
C GLN A 66 -21.13 37.61 -12.68
N ALA A 67 -20.82 38.21 -11.54
CA ALA A 67 -21.51 39.40 -11.05
C ALA A 67 -20.51 40.57 -11.09
N THR A 68 -20.71 41.44 -12.08
CA THR A 68 -19.99 42.71 -12.20
C THR A 68 -20.54 43.70 -11.18
N THR A 69 -19.74 44.14 -10.21
CA THR A 69 -19.99 45.40 -9.50
C THR A 69 -18.72 46.08 -9.00
N THR A 70 -18.69 47.38 -9.27
CA THR A 70 -17.75 48.47 -8.99
C THR A 70 -17.10 48.49 -7.60
N ALA A 71 -15.81 48.80 -7.58
CA ALA A 71 -14.94 48.87 -6.41
C ALA A 71 -15.04 50.20 -5.62
N ALA A 72 -14.91 50.09 -4.28
CA ALA A 72 -14.57 51.17 -3.34
C ALA A 72 -13.71 50.58 -2.18
N PRO A 73 -12.91 51.38 -1.46
CA PRO A 73 -11.53 51.01 -1.10
C PRO A 73 -11.33 50.27 0.23
N ALA A 74 -10.12 49.71 0.31
CA ALA A 74 -9.46 48.91 1.35
C ALA A 74 -9.83 49.19 2.82
N THR A 75 -10.14 48.11 3.53
CA THR A 75 -9.76 47.93 4.94
C THR A 75 -8.85 46.71 4.99
N THR A 76 -7.59 46.90 5.40
CA THR A 76 -6.63 45.80 5.63
C THR A 76 -7.09 45.02 6.84
N ALA A 77 -7.93 44.00 6.62
CA ALA A 77 -8.16 42.95 7.60
C ALA A 77 -6.92 42.03 7.59
N SER A 78 -6.32 41.86 8.77
CA SER A 78 -5.35 40.80 9.05
C SER A 78 -5.91 39.48 8.48
N PRO A 79 -5.11 38.63 7.81
CA PRO A 79 -5.59 37.32 7.40
C PRO A 79 -5.95 36.57 8.68
N ALA A 80 -7.25 36.50 8.98
CA ALA A 80 -7.74 35.52 9.93
C ALA A 80 -7.33 34.18 9.32
N THR A 81 -6.41 33.49 9.98
CA THR A 81 -6.19 32.07 9.76
C THR A 81 -7.49 31.40 10.17
N THR A 82 -8.43 31.32 9.22
CA THR A 82 -9.60 30.46 9.34
C THR A 82 -9.03 29.05 9.36
N VAL A 83 -8.73 28.55 10.56
CA VAL A 83 -8.64 27.12 10.79
C VAL A 83 -9.95 26.55 10.28
N ALA A 84 -9.87 25.82 9.16
CA ALA A 84 -11.00 25.07 8.65
C ALA A 84 -11.56 24.24 9.82
N PRO A 85 -12.89 24.20 10.03
CA PRO A 85 -13.45 23.36 11.07
C PRO A 85 -12.94 21.94 10.83
N THR A 86 -12.32 21.34 11.85
CA THR A 86 -12.02 19.91 11.84
C THR A 86 -13.35 19.21 11.65
N ALA A 87 -13.56 18.65 10.46
CA ALA A 87 -14.80 17.97 10.14
C ALA A 87 -15.01 16.82 11.13
N ASP A 88 -16.22 16.72 11.68
CA ASP A 88 -16.61 15.54 12.47
C ASP A 88 -16.57 14.31 11.55
N PRO A 89 -15.75 13.29 11.85
CA PRO A 89 -15.64 12.10 11.00
C PRO A 89 -16.81 11.12 11.21
N SER A 90 -17.82 11.47 12.01
CA SER A 90 -18.95 10.59 12.27
C SER A 90 -19.73 10.25 11.00
N GLY A 91 -20.06 8.98 10.81
CA GLY A 91 -20.76 8.46 9.64
C GLY A 91 -20.30 7.06 9.24
N THR A 92 -20.86 6.57 8.13
CA THR A 92 -20.43 5.32 7.50
C THR A 92 -19.42 5.63 6.41
N TRP A 93 -18.24 5.02 6.52
CA TRP A 93 -17.16 5.10 5.56
C TRP A 93 -17.08 3.80 4.78
N THR A 94 -16.77 3.90 3.49
CA THR A 94 -16.57 2.75 2.60
C THR A 94 -15.16 2.80 2.03
N VAL A 95 -14.54 1.62 1.90
CA VAL A 95 -13.26 1.50 1.19
C VAL A 95 -13.48 1.92 -0.27
N ASP A 96 -12.65 2.84 -0.74
CA ASP A 96 -12.59 3.25 -2.14
C ASP A 96 -11.30 2.67 -2.78
N PRO A 97 -11.42 1.63 -3.63
CA PRO A 97 -10.26 1.02 -4.28
C PRO A 97 -9.76 1.84 -5.49
N ASP A 98 -10.52 2.83 -5.97
CA ASP A 98 -10.17 3.63 -7.15
C ASP A 98 -9.24 4.81 -6.80
N ILE A 99 -9.09 5.13 -5.52
CA ILE A 99 -8.07 6.09 -5.05
C ILE A 99 -6.70 5.44 -5.14
N GLY A 100 -5.79 6.03 -5.92
CA GLY A 100 -4.44 5.53 -6.12
C GLY A 100 -4.34 4.47 -7.22
N SER A 101 -3.31 3.63 -7.15
CA SER A 101 -3.04 2.56 -8.13
C SER A 101 -2.57 1.29 -7.44
N PHE A 102 -2.90 0.13 -7.99
CA PHE A 102 -2.39 -1.15 -7.48
C PHE A 102 -0.95 -1.41 -7.95
N HIS A 103 -0.53 -0.81 -9.05
CA HIS A 103 0.82 -1.02 -9.61
C HIS A 103 1.92 -0.48 -8.68
N ASP A 104 1.65 0.62 -7.98
CA ASP A 104 2.55 1.24 -6.99
C ASP A 104 2.08 1.03 -5.54
N PHE A 105 1.02 0.23 -5.33
CA PHE A 105 0.43 -0.08 -4.03
C PHE A 105 -0.09 1.14 -3.25
N THR A 106 -0.44 2.22 -3.93
CA THR A 106 -1.06 3.43 -3.34
C THR A 106 -2.57 3.30 -3.16
N SER A 107 -3.20 2.34 -3.84
CA SER A 107 -4.62 1.99 -3.65
C SER A 107 -4.89 1.12 -2.42
N SER A 108 -6.17 0.91 -2.10
CA SER A 108 -6.58 -0.03 -1.05
C SER A 108 -6.30 -1.48 -1.46
N TRP A 109 -5.62 -2.24 -0.61
CA TRP A 109 -5.31 -3.65 -0.84
C TRP A 109 -5.22 -4.44 0.47
N VAL A 110 -5.40 -5.76 0.39
CA VAL A 110 -5.15 -6.71 1.49
C VAL A 110 -4.09 -7.70 1.04
N GLY A 111 -3.21 -8.14 1.94
CA GLY A 111 -2.14 -9.07 1.60
C GLY A 111 -1.44 -9.70 2.79
N TYR A 112 -0.49 -10.59 2.50
CA TYR A 112 0.33 -11.27 3.49
C TYR A 112 1.81 -11.06 3.25
N ARG A 113 2.61 -11.26 4.30
CA ARG A 113 4.07 -11.40 4.25
C ARG A 113 4.47 -12.60 5.10
N ILE A 114 5.13 -13.58 4.52
CA ILE A 114 5.58 -14.78 5.22
C ILE A 114 7.09 -14.90 5.03
N ASP A 115 7.85 -14.85 6.12
CA ASP A 115 9.28 -15.10 6.08
C ASP A 115 9.54 -16.61 6.00
N GLU A 116 10.18 -17.05 4.92
CA GLU A 116 10.53 -18.44 4.66
C GLU A 116 12.03 -18.67 4.80
N GLU A 117 12.39 -19.77 5.46
CA GLU A 117 13.77 -20.27 5.51
C GLU A 117 13.90 -21.46 4.55
N LEU A 118 14.72 -21.32 3.50
CA LEU A 118 14.98 -22.42 2.56
C LEU A 118 16.04 -23.35 3.17
N GLY A 119 15.67 -24.63 3.27
CA GLY A 119 16.28 -25.64 4.16
C GLY A 119 17.80 -25.55 4.35
N LYS A 120 18.24 -25.64 5.62
CA LYS A 120 19.65 -25.65 6.04
C LYS A 120 20.46 -24.41 5.64
N GLY A 121 19.86 -23.21 5.68
CA GLY A 121 20.59 -21.94 5.56
C GLY A 121 21.00 -21.55 4.13
N ILE A 122 20.28 -22.05 3.11
CA ILE A 122 20.57 -21.76 1.69
C ILE A 122 20.04 -20.36 1.28
N GLY A 123 19.17 -19.77 2.09
CA GLY A 123 18.69 -18.40 1.97
C GLY A 123 17.41 -18.15 2.76
N ALA A 124 17.14 -16.88 3.06
CA ALA A 124 15.86 -16.42 3.60
C ALA A 124 15.12 -15.66 2.49
N THR A 125 13.81 -15.87 2.38
CA THR A 125 12.98 -15.12 1.43
C THR A 125 11.63 -14.78 2.05
N THR A 126 11.17 -13.55 1.84
CA THR A 126 9.80 -13.17 2.23
C THR A 126 8.85 -13.44 1.06
N ALA A 127 7.83 -14.26 1.28
CA ALA A 127 6.69 -14.41 0.40
C ALA A 127 5.70 -13.28 0.61
N VAL A 128 5.31 -12.61 -0.47
CA VAL A 128 4.32 -11.54 -0.41
C VAL A 128 3.25 -11.80 -1.45
N GLY A 129 1.99 -11.71 -1.05
CA GLY A 129 0.85 -11.73 -1.95
C GLY A 129 -0.14 -10.62 -1.59
N ARG A 130 -0.71 -9.95 -2.59
CA ARG A 130 -1.69 -8.86 -2.40
C ARG A 130 -2.84 -8.96 -3.39
N THR A 131 -4.03 -8.52 -2.98
CA THR A 131 -5.20 -8.35 -3.84
C THR A 131 -5.70 -6.90 -3.76
N PRO A 132 -5.99 -6.24 -4.89
CA PRO A 132 -6.68 -4.94 -4.91
C PRO A 132 -8.20 -5.08 -4.73
N LEU A 133 -8.73 -6.30 -4.81
CA LEU A 133 -10.16 -6.56 -4.76
C LEU A 133 -10.61 -6.53 -3.29
N VAL A 134 -10.74 -5.33 -2.74
CA VAL A 134 -11.08 -5.08 -1.35
C VAL A 134 -12.35 -4.26 -1.27
N THR A 135 -13.25 -4.70 -0.40
CA THR A 135 -14.42 -3.95 0.02
C THR A 135 -14.39 -3.82 1.53
N GLY A 136 -15.02 -2.79 2.07
CA GLY A 136 -15.13 -2.67 3.50
C GLY A 136 -15.96 -1.48 3.92
N THR A 137 -16.44 -1.54 5.16
CA THR A 137 -17.21 -0.49 5.79
C THR A 137 -16.67 -0.22 7.19
N VAL A 138 -16.71 1.04 7.60
CA VAL A 138 -16.38 1.46 8.97
C VAL A 138 -17.45 2.43 9.44
N GLU A 139 -18.02 2.17 10.60
CA GLU A 139 -18.95 3.09 11.26
C GLU A 139 -18.21 3.88 12.32
N VAL A 140 -18.22 5.21 12.19
CA VAL A 140 -17.62 6.12 13.18
C VAL A 140 -18.74 6.89 13.86
N SER A 141 -18.73 6.90 15.19
CA SER A 141 -19.65 7.73 15.98
C SER A 141 -19.00 8.19 17.27
N ASN A 142 -19.27 9.43 17.67
CA ASN A 142 -18.82 9.99 18.95
C ASN A 142 -17.30 9.87 19.20
N GLY A 143 -16.48 10.00 18.13
CA GLY A 143 -15.03 9.85 18.22
C GLY A 143 -14.54 8.41 18.41
N VAL A 144 -15.33 7.41 18.03
CA VAL A 144 -15.00 5.99 18.13
C VAL A 144 -15.34 5.30 16.80
N ALA A 145 -14.44 4.45 16.31
CA ALA A 145 -14.77 3.46 15.28
C ALA A 145 -15.59 2.35 15.96
N ALA A 146 -16.90 2.35 15.72
CA ALA A 146 -17.86 1.50 16.41
C ALA A 146 -17.96 0.11 15.81
N SER A 147 -17.88 0.00 14.48
CA SER A 147 -17.88 -1.27 13.74
C SER A 147 -16.96 -1.14 12.51
N ALA A 148 -16.34 -2.24 12.11
CA ALA A 148 -15.60 -2.33 10.87
C ALA A 148 -15.65 -3.74 10.30
N GLU A 149 -15.86 -3.85 9.00
CA GLU A 149 -15.82 -5.10 8.25
C GLU A 149 -15.05 -4.89 6.95
N VAL A 150 -14.10 -5.77 6.65
CA VAL A 150 -13.30 -5.75 5.43
C VAL A 150 -13.33 -7.12 4.78
N THR A 151 -13.68 -7.17 3.50
CA THR A 151 -13.69 -8.37 2.68
C THR A 151 -12.72 -8.23 1.52
N ALA A 152 -11.82 -9.19 1.38
CA ALA A 152 -10.87 -9.28 0.28
C ALA A 152 -11.16 -10.50 -0.59
N ASP A 153 -11.26 -10.29 -1.90
CA ASP A 153 -11.37 -11.38 -2.88
C ASP A 153 -9.98 -11.90 -3.25
N LEU A 154 -9.72 -13.14 -2.83
CA LEU A 154 -8.47 -13.85 -3.00
C LEU A 154 -8.23 -14.31 -4.44
N ARG A 155 -9.25 -14.25 -5.32
CA ARG A 155 -9.06 -14.53 -6.76
C ARG A 155 -8.20 -13.46 -7.45
N GLY A 156 -8.15 -12.26 -6.89
CA GLY A 156 -7.30 -11.16 -7.33
C GLY A 156 -5.90 -11.16 -6.72
N LEU A 157 -5.55 -12.19 -5.93
CA LEU A 157 -4.27 -12.29 -5.24
C LEU A 157 -3.13 -12.50 -6.24
N ALA A 158 -2.18 -11.58 -6.24
CA ALA A 158 -0.96 -11.64 -7.02
C ALA A 158 0.25 -11.79 -6.07
N SER A 159 1.04 -12.84 -6.23
CA SER A 159 2.28 -13.02 -5.48
C SER A 159 3.43 -12.27 -6.14
N ASP A 160 4.46 -11.97 -5.34
CA ASP A 160 5.75 -11.42 -5.78
C ASP A 160 6.44 -12.30 -6.85
N ARG A 161 6.09 -13.59 -6.93
CA ARG A 161 6.56 -14.51 -7.95
C ARG A 161 5.40 -15.31 -8.55
N ILE A 162 5.24 -15.22 -9.87
CA ILE A 162 4.17 -15.89 -10.62
C ILE A 162 4.11 -17.42 -10.41
N TYR A 163 5.24 -18.06 -10.14
CA TYR A 163 5.30 -19.51 -9.90
C TYR A 163 4.67 -19.94 -8.57
N ARG A 164 4.42 -19.01 -7.63
CA ARG A 164 3.83 -19.31 -6.32
C ARG A 164 2.31 -19.28 -6.32
N ASP A 165 1.71 -18.50 -7.22
CA ASP A 165 0.27 -18.26 -7.25
C ASP A 165 -0.53 -19.57 -7.25
N GLY A 166 -0.13 -20.55 -8.06
CA GLY A 166 -0.79 -21.85 -8.11
C GLY A 166 -0.80 -22.59 -6.77
N LYS A 167 0.32 -22.56 -6.02
CA LYS A 167 0.41 -23.22 -4.72
C LYS A 167 -0.33 -22.44 -3.64
N VAL A 168 -0.26 -21.11 -3.68
CA VAL A 168 -0.96 -20.24 -2.74
C VAL A 168 -2.48 -20.42 -2.88
N PHE A 169 -2.99 -20.46 -4.11
CA PHE A 169 -4.42 -20.66 -4.36
C PHE A 169 -4.90 -22.03 -3.87
N GLU A 170 -4.09 -23.08 -4.07
CA GLU A 170 -4.38 -24.43 -3.57
C GLU A 170 -4.44 -24.46 -2.03
N VAL A 171 -3.44 -23.88 -1.35
CA VAL A 171 -3.36 -23.89 0.12
C VAL A 171 -4.51 -23.10 0.76
N LEU A 172 -4.85 -21.95 0.19
CA LEU A 172 -5.95 -21.12 0.66
C LEU A 172 -7.33 -21.64 0.22
N HIS A 173 -7.39 -22.69 -0.61
CA HIS A 173 -8.62 -23.21 -1.22
C HIS A 173 -9.49 -22.11 -1.82
N VAL A 174 -8.90 -21.22 -2.63
CA VAL A 174 -9.59 -20.08 -3.24
C VAL A 174 -10.77 -20.52 -4.10
N ASP A 175 -10.77 -21.76 -4.60
CA ASP A 175 -11.88 -22.38 -5.32
C ASP A 175 -13.14 -22.58 -4.45
N ARG A 176 -12.99 -22.77 -3.13
CA ARG A 176 -14.10 -23.00 -2.18
C ARG A 176 -14.31 -21.83 -1.22
N HIS A 177 -13.24 -21.12 -0.90
CA HIS A 177 -13.19 -20.00 0.02
C HIS A 177 -12.51 -18.82 -0.68
N PRO A 178 -13.19 -18.19 -1.66
CA PRO A 178 -12.59 -17.12 -2.46
C PRO A 178 -12.39 -15.82 -1.67
N GLU A 179 -12.96 -15.71 -0.47
CA GLU A 179 -12.95 -14.48 0.33
C GLU A 179 -12.17 -14.67 1.63
N ALA A 180 -11.47 -13.61 2.02
CA ALA A 180 -10.97 -13.41 3.39
C ALA A 180 -11.74 -12.26 4.03
N VAL A 181 -12.25 -12.47 5.24
CA VAL A 181 -13.11 -11.49 5.92
C VAL A 181 -12.53 -11.16 7.29
N PHE A 182 -12.39 -9.87 7.58
CA PHE A 182 -12.08 -9.36 8.90
C PHE A 182 -13.29 -8.62 9.46
N VAL A 183 -13.67 -8.95 10.70
CA VAL A 183 -14.72 -8.27 11.46
C VAL A 183 -14.14 -7.77 12.77
N MET A 184 -14.24 -6.47 13.02
CA MET A 184 -13.80 -5.87 14.28
C MET A 184 -14.65 -6.37 15.45
N ALA A 185 -13.99 -6.71 16.56
CA ALA A 185 -14.62 -7.27 17.75
C ALA A 185 -15.03 -6.19 18.77
N ASP A 186 -14.16 -5.19 18.97
CA ASP A 186 -14.38 -4.14 19.96
C ASP A 186 -14.21 -2.74 19.34
N PRO A 187 -14.97 -1.72 19.81
CA PRO A 187 -14.82 -0.35 19.35
C PRO A 187 -13.43 0.23 19.63
N VAL A 188 -12.89 1.00 18.68
CA VAL A 188 -11.56 1.62 18.79
C VAL A 188 -11.68 3.15 18.90
N PRO A 189 -11.15 3.78 19.97
CA PRO A 189 -11.23 5.23 20.14
C PRO A 189 -10.36 5.96 19.12
N LEU A 190 -10.89 7.03 18.54
CA LEU A 190 -10.18 7.92 17.63
C LEU A 190 -9.54 9.07 18.40
N THR A 191 -8.35 9.49 17.97
CA THR A 191 -7.66 10.64 18.57
C THR A 191 -8.30 11.93 18.04
N ALA A 192 -8.93 12.70 18.93
CA ALA A 192 -9.57 13.96 18.56
C ALA A 192 -8.58 14.93 17.89
N GLY A 193 -8.95 15.46 16.72
CA GLY A 193 -8.14 16.40 15.96
C GLY A 193 -7.00 15.78 15.16
N ALA A 194 -6.79 14.45 15.24
CA ALA A 194 -5.82 13.76 14.40
C ALA A 194 -6.34 13.64 12.96
N THR A 195 -5.48 13.94 11.99
CA THR A 195 -5.75 13.70 10.57
C THR A 195 -5.31 12.31 10.12
N GLU A 196 -4.50 11.63 10.93
CA GLU A 196 -4.03 10.26 10.73
C GLU A 196 -3.79 9.60 12.09
N MET A 197 -4.00 8.28 12.18
CA MET A 197 -3.81 7.51 13.39
C MET A 197 -3.44 6.06 13.06
N SER A 198 -2.61 5.44 13.89
CA SER A 198 -2.37 4.00 13.90
C SER A 198 -2.94 3.41 15.19
N ALA A 199 -3.65 2.30 15.09
CA ALA A 199 -4.24 1.58 16.21
C ALA A 199 -4.24 0.07 15.94
N THR A 200 -4.08 -0.71 17.00
CA THR A 200 -4.33 -2.17 17.01
C THR A 200 -5.83 -2.39 17.09
N VAL A 201 -6.38 -3.25 16.21
CA VAL A 201 -7.82 -3.42 16.06
C VAL A 201 -8.16 -4.89 16.33
N PRO A 202 -8.68 -5.22 17.53
CA PRO A 202 -9.07 -6.60 17.83
C PRO A 202 -10.24 -7.02 16.92
N GLY A 203 -10.19 -8.24 16.42
CA GLY A 203 -11.21 -8.75 15.52
C GLY A 203 -11.12 -10.24 15.25
N THR A 204 -12.00 -10.71 14.38
CA THR A 204 -11.98 -12.08 13.86
C THR A 204 -11.60 -12.05 12.39
N LEU A 205 -10.52 -12.75 12.05
CA LEU A 205 -10.08 -12.97 10.68
C LEU A 205 -10.53 -14.37 10.23
N THR A 206 -11.27 -14.43 9.13
CA THR A 206 -11.69 -15.67 8.48
C THR A 206 -10.97 -15.84 7.16
N VAL A 207 -10.18 -16.90 7.05
CA VAL A 207 -9.43 -17.26 5.82
C VAL A 207 -9.57 -18.76 5.60
N ASN A 208 -9.79 -19.18 4.34
CA ASN A 208 -9.98 -20.60 4.02
C ASN A 208 -11.11 -21.25 4.88
N GLY A 209 -12.17 -20.50 5.16
CA GLY A 209 -13.28 -20.94 6.02
C GLY A 209 -12.95 -21.13 7.50
N VAL A 210 -11.72 -20.79 7.94
CA VAL A 210 -11.30 -20.88 9.35
C VAL A 210 -11.25 -19.49 9.95
N SER A 211 -11.97 -19.31 11.07
CA SER A 211 -12.01 -18.05 11.82
C SER A 211 -11.07 -18.09 13.03
N VAL A 212 -10.27 -17.05 13.20
CA VAL A 212 -9.31 -16.89 14.30
C VAL A 212 -9.39 -15.46 14.83
N ALA A 213 -9.27 -15.30 16.15
CA ALA A 213 -9.15 -13.98 16.76
C ALA A 213 -7.75 -13.38 16.50
N VAL A 214 -7.71 -12.10 16.16
CA VAL A 214 -6.49 -11.34 15.83
C VAL A 214 -6.54 -9.94 16.46
N GLU A 215 -5.40 -9.26 16.51
CA GLU A 215 -5.23 -7.89 17.00
C GLU A 215 -4.27 -7.07 16.12
#